data_AF-A0A3E2MWH3-F1
#
_entry.id   AF-A0A3E2MWH3-F1
#
_cell.length_a   1.000
_cell.length_b   1.000
_cell.length_c   1.000
_cell.angle_alpha   90.00
_cell.angle_beta   90.00
_cell.angle_gamma   90.00
#
_symmetry.space_group_name_H-M   'P 1'
#
loop_
_entity.id
_entity.type
_entity.pdbx_description
1 polymer ?
#
loop_
_entity_poly.entity_id
_entity_poly.type
_entity_poly.pdbx_seq_one_letter_code
_entity_poly.pdbx_strand_id
1 'polypeptide(L)'
;MLAAGMDTLRASSYPDLTVRMVAARAGVSPATAYTYFSSKNHLIAEVYLDLVRKVPFFTDVNVAMRDRVVQALRHLALVVADEPEVGAACTAALLGGGADPAVRAVRDQIGAEIHRRIASAIGPGAQPGTIAALEMAFFGALVHAGSGEFTYHEVADRLADVAVLILVGAGQAAPGDDLAEPAAEAGEDA
;
A
#
# COMPACT_ATOMS: atom_id res chain seq x y z
N MET A 1 12.76 -11.86 15.42
CA MET A 1 11.35 -12.27 15.36
C MET A 1 10.75 -12.09 13.97
N LEU A 2 10.80 -10.91 13.34
CA LEU A 2 10.25 -10.70 11.99
C LEU A 2 10.91 -11.56 10.90
N ALA A 3 12.25 -11.69 10.92
CA ALA A 3 12.96 -12.60 10.01
C ALA A 3 12.51 -14.07 10.18
N ALA A 4 12.35 -14.54 11.42
CA ALA A 4 11.81 -15.87 11.70
C ALA A 4 10.32 -16.00 11.27
N GLY A 5 9.56 -14.90 11.35
CA GLY A 5 8.19 -14.82 10.83
C GLY A 5 8.13 -15.01 9.33
N MET A 6 8.98 -14.29 8.57
CA MET A 6 9.13 -14.48 7.12
C MET A 6 9.54 -15.91 6.77
N ASP A 7 10.55 -16.46 7.42
CA ASP A 7 10.97 -17.83 7.14
C ASP A 7 9.88 -18.86 7.44
N THR A 8 9.05 -18.61 8.47
CA THR A 8 7.91 -19.48 8.80
C THR A 8 6.78 -19.32 7.78
N LEU A 9 6.52 -18.11 7.30
CA LEU A 9 5.57 -17.85 6.22
C LEU A 9 5.98 -18.52 4.90
N ARG A 10 7.28 -18.61 4.61
CA ARG A 10 7.83 -19.34 3.45
C ARG A 10 7.73 -20.86 3.61
N ALA A 11 7.83 -21.35 4.84
CA ALA A 11 7.84 -22.78 5.14
C ALA A 11 6.44 -23.36 5.44
N SER A 12 5.42 -22.52 5.62
CA SER A 12 4.09 -22.95 6.07
C SER A 12 2.99 -22.09 5.45
N SER A 13 1.90 -22.75 5.06
CA SER A 13 0.75 -22.08 4.47
C SER A 13 0.09 -21.10 5.46
N TYR A 14 -0.60 -20.09 4.96
CA TYR A 14 -1.31 -19.12 5.80
C TYR A 14 -2.19 -19.79 6.87
N PRO A 15 -3.03 -20.80 6.60
CA PRO A 15 -3.81 -21.51 7.63
C PRO A 15 -2.98 -22.11 8.78
N ASP A 16 -1.84 -22.71 8.44
CA ASP A 16 -1.03 -23.49 9.39
C ASP A 16 -0.10 -22.61 10.25
N LEU A 17 0.18 -21.38 9.80
CA LEU A 17 1.07 -20.49 10.53
C LEU A 17 0.52 -20.11 11.91
N THR A 18 1.37 -20.19 12.93
CA THR A 18 1.04 -19.73 14.29
C THR A 18 2.16 -18.88 14.88
N VAL A 19 1.81 -17.98 15.80
CA VAL A 19 2.79 -17.17 16.56
C VAL A 19 3.77 -18.07 17.34
N ARG A 20 3.32 -19.24 17.78
CA ARG A 20 4.17 -20.23 18.46
C ARG A 20 5.26 -20.83 17.57
N MET A 21 4.94 -21.12 16.30
CA MET A 21 5.94 -21.61 15.34
C MET A 21 7.03 -20.56 15.10
N VAL A 22 6.63 -19.30 14.99
CA VAL A 22 7.59 -18.18 14.87
C VAL A 22 8.42 -18.01 16.13
N ALA A 23 7.82 -18.14 17.32
CA ALA A 23 8.54 -18.08 18.59
C ALA A 23 9.60 -19.19 18.69
N ALA A 24 9.21 -20.43 18.37
CA ALA A 24 10.11 -21.58 18.36
C ALA A 24 11.26 -21.37 17.37
N ARG A 25 10.98 -20.87 16.16
CA ARG A 25 12.01 -20.57 15.16
C ARG A 25 12.92 -19.41 15.55
N ALA A 26 12.39 -18.41 16.24
CA ALA A 26 13.16 -17.29 16.77
C ALA A 26 13.94 -17.61 18.06
N GLY A 27 13.81 -18.83 18.60
CA GLY A 27 14.47 -19.24 19.84
C GLY A 27 13.92 -18.55 21.10
N VAL A 28 12.67 -18.07 21.07
CA VAL A 28 12.04 -17.36 22.19
C VAL A 28 10.82 -18.10 22.72
N SER A 29 10.43 -17.79 23.95
CA SER A 29 9.21 -18.38 24.53
C SER A 29 7.96 -17.87 23.81
N PRO A 30 6.87 -18.67 23.74
CA PRO A 30 5.58 -18.18 23.26
C PRO A 30 5.07 -16.95 24.02
N ALA A 31 5.28 -16.89 25.34
CA ALA A 31 4.87 -15.76 26.16
C ALA A 31 5.57 -14.46 25.72
N THR A 32 6.87 -14.55 25.44
CA THR A 32 7.64 -13.45 24.87
C THR A 32 7.07 -13.03 23.52
N ALA A 33 6.73 -13.98 22.64
CA ALA A 33 6.19 -13.64 21.33
C ALA A 33 4.82 -12.94 21.40
N TYR A 34 3.94 -13.33 22.33
CA TYR A 34 2.66 -12.65 22.56
C TYR A 34 2.81 -11.25 23.19
N THR A 35 3.97 -10.91 23.76
CA THR A 35 4.27 -9.51 24.14
C THR A 35 4.48 -8.61 22.91
N TYR A 36 4.97 -9.16 21.80
CA TYR A 36 5.20 -8.41 20.56
C TYR A 36 4.03 -8.51 19.58
N PHE A 37 3.40 -9.68 19.47
CA PHE A 37 2.33 -9.95 18.53
C PHE A 37 1.07 -10.42 19.25
N SER A 38 0.07 -9.54 19.32
CA SER A 38 -1.26 -9.83 19.88
C SER A 38 -1.98 -10.96 19.15
N SER A 39 -1.73 -11.13 17.85
CA SER A 39 -2.42 -12.10 17.01
C SER A 39 -1.55 -12.56 15.83
N LYS A 40 -1.99 -13.63 15.18
CA LYS A 40 -1.42 -14.09 13.89
C LYS A 40 -1.49 -12.98 12.83
N ASN A 41 -2.63 -12.28 12.75
CA ASN A 41 -2.81 -11.20 11.79
C ASN A 41 -1.88 -10.03 12.10
N HIS A 42 -1.64 -9.72 13.38
CA HIS A 42 -0.69 -8.68 13.78
C HIS A 42 0.75 -9.05 13.37
N LEU A 43 1.18 -10.28 13.63
CA LEU A 43 2.48 -10.77 13.17
C LEU A 43 2.64 -10.64 11.65
N ILE A 44 1.64 -11.05 10.86
CA ILE A 44 1.71 -11.00 9.39
C ILE A 44 1.71 -9.55 8.90
N ALA A 45 0.88 -8.69 9.49
CA ALA A 45 0.88 -7.26 9.15
C ALA A 45 2.24 -6.61 9.43
N GLU A 46 2.90 -6.96 10.54
CA GLU A 46 4.25 -6.47 10.87
C GLU A 46 5.31 -6.99 9.88
N VAL A 47 5.19 -8.23 9.43
CA VAL A 47 6.05 -8.76 8.34
C VAL A 47 5.84 -7.95 7.05
N TYR A 48 4.58 -7.68 6.67
CA TYR A 48 4.29 -6.89 5.48
C TYR A 48 4.86 -5.47 5.59
N LEU A 49 4.69 -4.83 6.74
CA LEU A 49 5.26 -3.51 6.98
C LEU A 49 6.80 -3.50 6.88
N ASP A 50 7.48 -4.52 7.39
CA ASP A 50 8.93 -4.68 7.24
C ASP A 50 9.34 -4.84 5.77
N LEU A 51 8.56 -5.60 4.99
CA LEU A 51 8.78 -5.75 3.55
C LEU A 51 8.61 -4.42 2.79
N VAL A 52 7.54 -3.67 3.07
CA VAL A 52 7.29 -2.36 2.44
C VAL A 52 8.42 -1.37 2.80
N ARG A 53 8.92 -1.38 4.04
CA ARG A 53 10.03 -0.51 4.48
C ARG A 53 11.35 -0.82 3.77
N LYS A 54 11.56 -2.06 3.33
CA LYS A 54 12.77 -2.46 2.58
C LYS A 54 12.74 -2.05 1.11
N VAL A 55 11.57 -1.68 0.58
CA VAL A 55 11.46 -1.14 -0.78
C VAL A 55 12.34 0.11 -0.90
N PRO A 56 13.21 0.18 -1.91
CA PRO A 56 14.05 1.35 -2.15
C PRO A 56 13.21 2.63 -2.16
N PHE A 57 13.56 3.56 -1.27
CA PHE A 57 12.95 4.87 -1.18
C PHE A 57 13.91 5.90 -1.77
N PHE A 58 13.92 5.99 -3.09
CA PHE A 58 14.75 6.93 -3.84
C PHE A 58 13.95 7.51 -5.01
N THR A 59 14.00 8.83 -5.14
CA THR A 59 13.32 9.57 -6.21
C THR A 59 14.39 10.32 -7.00
N ASP A 60 14.66 9.87 -8.22
CA ASP A 60 15.53 10.60 -9.15
C ASP A 60 14.74 11.73 -9.82
N VAL A 61 15.01 12.98 -9.42
CA VAL A 61 14.32 14.16 -9.94
C VAL A 61 14.58 14.43 -11.42
N ASN A 62 15.61 13.81 -12.01
CA ASN A 62 15.90 13.93 -13.44
C ASN A 62 15.01 13.03 -14.30
N VAL A 63 14.32 12.06 -13.69
CA VAL A 63 13.34 11.18 -14.35
C VAL A 63 11.99 11.89 -14.40
N ALA A 64 11.23 11.74 -15.49
CA ALA A 64 9.91 12.36 -15.62
C ALA A 64 8.95 11.89 -14.51
N MET A 65 8.11 12.79 -13.99
CA MET A 65 7.17 12.50 -12.88
C MET A 65 6.36 11.22 -13.09
N ARG A 66 5.83 11.03 -14.30
CA ARG A 66 5.08 9.84 -14.69
C ARG A 66 5.88 8.56 -14.42
N ASP A 67 7.12 8.51 -14.89
CA ASP A 67 7.97 7.34 -14.79
C ASP A 67 8.37 7.08 -13.33
N ARG A 68 8.59 8.14 -12.54
CA ARG A 68 8.85 8.01 -11.09
C ARG A 68 7.68 7.38 -10.36
N VAL A 69 6.46 7.83 -10.63
CA VAL A 69 5.24 7.29 -10.00
C VAL A 69 5.03 5.83 -10.39
N VAL A 70 5.16 5.51 -11.69
CA VAL A 70 5.04 4.14 -12.18
C VAL A 70 6.09 3.22 -11.55
N GLN A 71 7.34 3.66 -11.46
CA GLN A 71 8.42 2.89 -10.81
C GLN A 71 8.14 2.69 -9.32
N ALA A 72 7.72 3.72 -8.60
CA ALA A 72 7.40 3.61 -7.17
C ALA A 72 6.28 2.60 -6.91
N LEU A 73 5.20 2.67 -7.70
CA LEU A 73 4.07 1.75 -7.60
C LEU A 73 4.45 0.32 -7.98
N ARG A 74 5.25 0.13 -9.04
CA ARG A 74 5.75 -1.19 -9.45
C ARG A 74 6.65 -1.79 -8.37
N HIS A 75 7.58 -1.02 -7.80
CA HIS A 75 8.44 -1.50 -6.72
C HIS A 75 7.63 -1.93 -5.49
N LEU A 76 6.57 -1.18 -5.15
CA LEU A 76 5.67 -1.53 -4.05
C LEU A 76 4.81 -2.77 -4.36
N ALA A 77 4.31 -2.91 -5.59
CA ALA A 77 3.47 -4.05 -5.97
C ALA A 77 4.26 -5.36 -6.03
N LEU A 78 5.55 -5.28 -6.40
CA LEU A 78 6.41 -6.45 -6.55
C LEU A 78 7.07 -6.92 -5.24
N VAL A 79 6.80 -6.26 -4.11
CA VAL A 79 7.36 -6.61 -2.79
C VAL A 79 7.15 -8.08 -2.40
N VAL A 80 6.02 -8.64 -2.80
CA VAL A 80 5.61 -10.02 -2.49
C VAL A 80 5.49 -10.88 -3.76
N ALA A 81 6.01 -10.42 -4.90
CA ALA A 81 5.84 -11.12 -6.16
C ALA A 81 6.59 -12.47 -6.21
N ASP A 82 7.76 -12.55 -5.57
CA ASP A 82 8.54 -13.79 -5.45
C ASP A 82 7.95 -14.76 -4.41
N GLU A 83 7.02 -14.29 -3.57
CA GLU A 83 6.42 -15.03 -2.46
C GLU A 83 4.89 -14.81 -2.42
N PRO A 84 4.14 -15.30 -3.43
CA PRO A 84 2.73 -14.99 -3.59
C PRO A 84 1.86 -15.47 -2.42
N GLU A 85 2.23 -16.56 -1.75
CA GLU A 85 1.56 -17.06 -0.54
C GLU A 85 1.68 -16.06 0.61
N VAL A 86 2.82 -15.38 0.73
CA VAL A 86 3.04 -14.33 1.72
C VAL A 86 2.17 -13.13 1.38
N GLY A 87 2.11 -12.75 0.10
CA GLY A 87 1.23 -11.69 -0.36
C GLY A 87 -0.25 -11.95 -0.04
N ALA A 88 -0.76 -13.15 -0.34
CA ALA A 88 -2.14 -13.55 -0.04
C ALA A 88 -2.41 -13.55 1.47
N ALA A 89 -1.47 -14.04 2.29
CA ALA A 89 -1.54 -13.98 3.74
C ALA A 89 -1.64 -12.54 4.27
N CYS A 90 -0.85 -11.63 3.70
CA CYS A 90 -0.86 -10.21 4.07
C CYS A 90 -2.20 -9.55 3.73
N THR A 91 -2.73 -9.78 2.53
CA THR A 91 -4.06 -9.29 2.14
C THR A 91 -5.15 -9.81 3.08
N ALA A 92 -5.14 -11.11 3.40
CA ALA A 92 -6.11 -11.70 4.33
C ALA A 92 -5.99 -11.13 5.76
N ALA A 93 -4.77 -10.93 6.26
CA ALA A 93 -4.51 -10.38 7.58
C ALA A 93 -4.96 -8.91 7.71
N LEU A 94 -4.70 -8.09 6.68
CA LEU A 94 -5.07 -6.67 6.67
C LEU A 94 -6.59 -6.45 6.52
N LEU A 95 -7.28 -7.32 5.78
CA LEU A 95 -8.74 -7.25 5.63
C LEU A 95 -9.48 -7.88 6.82
N GLY A 96 -9.03 -9.05 7.29
CA GLY A 96 -9.67 -9.80 8.38
C GLY A 96 -9.30 -9.31 9.79
N GLY A 97 -8.23 -8.52 9.94
CA GLY A 97 -7.72 -8.08 11.24
C GLY A 97 -8.37 -6.82 11.82
N GLY A 98 -9.45 -6.31 11.21
CA GLY A 98 -10.06 -5.03 11.60
C GLY A 98 -10.58 -4.94 13.04
N ALA A 99 -10.73 -6.05 13.77
CA ALA A 99 -11.11 -6.06 15.19
C ALA A 99 -9.92 -5.88 16.16
N ASP A 100 -8.68 -6.15 15.72
CA ASP A 100 -7.48 -6.03 16.54
C ASP A 100 -6.89 -4.61 16.40
N PRO A 101 -6.83 -3.80 17.47
CA PRO A 101 -6.25 -2.46 17.43
C PRO A 101 -4.79 -2.45 16.97
N ALA A 102 -4.02 -3.50 17.27
CA ALA A 102 -2.63 -3.58 16.84
C ALA A 102 -2.52 -3.74 15.32
N VAL A 103 -3.38 -4.56 14.71
CA VAL A 103 -3.43 -4.70 13.25
C VAL A 103 -3.81 -3.38 12.59
N ARG A 104 -4.77 -2.64 13.16
CA ARG A 104 -5.12 -1.29 12.65
C ARG A 104 -3.93 -0.35 12.68
N ALA A 105 -3.20 -0.29 13.80
CA ALA A 105 -2.03 0.57 13.92
C ALA A 105 -0.94 0.24 12.88
N VAL A 106 -0.73 -1.04 12.59
CA VAL A 106 0.21 -1.47 11.55
C VAL A 106 -0.31 -1.13 10.15
N ARG A 107 -1.61 -1.32 9.89
CA ARG A 107 -2.24 -0.93 8.62
C ARG A 107 -2.09 0.57 8.35
N ASP A 108 -2.26 1.41 9.37
CA ASP A 108 -2.10 2.86 9.25
C ASP A 108 -0.64 3.23 8.96
N GLN A 109 0.33 2.53 9.57
CA GLN A 109 1.76 2.70 9.25
C GLN A 109 2.10 2.27 7.81
N ILE A 110 1.52 1.18 7.32
CA ILE A 110 1.65 0.74 5.93
C ILE A 110 1.11 1.82 4.99
N GLY A 111 -0.10 2.33 5.27
CA GLY A 111 -0.72 3.42 4.52
C GLY A 111 0.17 4.66 4.47
N ALA A 112 0.71 5.09 5.61
CA ALA A 112 1.63 6.23 5.68
C ALA A 112 2.91 6.00 4.86
N GLU A 113 3.43 4.78 4.82
CA GLU A 113 4.66 4.43 4.10
C GLU A 113 4.46 4.44 2.57
N ILE A 114 3.29 3.99 2.12
CA ILE A 114 2.85 4.07 0.72
C ILE A 114 2.59 5.53 0.32
N HIS A 115 1.86 6.27 1.17
CA HIS A 115 1.60 7.69 0.97
C HIS A 115 2.88 8.49 0.75
N ARG A 116 3.87 8.31 1.62
CA ARG A 116 5.17 8.97 1.52
C ARG A 116 5.88 8.68 0.19
N ARG A 117 5.82 7.43 -0.29
CA ARG A 117 6.41 7.03 -1.58
C ARG A 117 5.71 7.67 -2.76
N ILE A 118 4.38 7.63 -2.79
CA ILE A 118 3.60 8.21 -3.88
C ILE A 118 3.78 9.72 -3.91
N ALA A 119 3.65 10.40 -2.76
CA ALA A 119 3.84 11.84 -2.66
C ALA A 119 5.25 12.27 -3.08
N SER A 120 6.29 11.53 -2.67
CA SER A 120 7.68 11.80 -3.08
C SER A 120 7.88 11.61 -4.58
N ALA A 121 7.30 10.56 -5.17
CA ALA A 121 7.43 10.28 -6.60
C ALA A 121 6.76 11.36 -7.48
N ILE A 122 5.60 11.87 -7.05
CA ILE A 122 4.94 13.00 -7.70
C ILE A 122 5.81 14.26 -7.55
N GLY A 123 6.23 14.57 -6.33
CA GLY A 123 7.04 15.73 -6.00
C GLY A 123 6.20 16.94 -5.55
N PRO A 124 6.80 18.15 -5.54
CA PRO A 124 6.13 19.36 -5.07
C PRO A 124 4.86 19.67 -5.87
N GLY A 125 3.80 20.11 -5.20
CA GLY A 125 2.51 20.42 -5.83
C GLY A 125 1.60 19.22 -6.06
N ALA A 126 1.90 18.06 -5.44
CA ALA A 126 1.04 16.89 -5.49
C ALA A 126 -0.35 17.21 -4.90
N GLN A 127 -1.37 17.13 -5.75
CA GLN A 127 -2.75 17.35 -5.32
C GLN A 127 -3.21 16.17 -4.43
N PRO A 128 -3.85 16.43 -3.27
CA PRO A 128 -4.29 15.38 -2.36
C PRO A 128 -5.18 14.32 -3.03
N GLY A 129 -6.06 14.75 -3.94
CA GLY A 129 -6.94 13.84 -4.68
C GLY A 129 -6.20 12.87 -5.62
N THR A 130 -5.09 13.31 -6.23
CA THR A 130 -4.26 12.45 -7.09
C THR A 130 -3.53 11.39 -6.27
N ILE A 131 -2.99 11.77 -5.10
CA ILE A 131 -2.35 10.82 -4.19
C ILE A 131 -3.37 9.77 -3.73
N ALA A 132 -4.53 10.22 -3.25
CA ALA A 132 -5.60 9.33 -2.78
C ALA A 132 -6.06 8.35 -3.89
N ALA A 133 -6.23 8.82 -5.13
CA ALA A 133 -6.60 7.95 -6.24
C ALA A 133 -5.54 6.87 -6.53
N LEU A 134 -4.25 7.23 -6.51
CA LEU A 134 -3.16 6.28 -6.71
C LEU A 134 -3.06 5.27 -5.56
N GLU A 135 -3.27 5.70 -4.31
CA GLU A 135 -3.32 4.81 -3.14
C GLU A 135 -4.47 3.81 -3.25
N MET A 136 -5.67 4.27 -3.60
CA MET A 136 -6.84 3.40 -3.80
C MET A 136 -6.59 2.39 -4.91
N ALA A 137 -6.00 2.81 -6.04
CA ALA A 137 -5.62 1.93 -7.14
C ALA A 137 -4.58 0.89 -6.69
N PHE A 138 -3.57 1.29 -5.92
CA PHE A 138 -2.55 0.40 -5.38
C PHE A 138 -3.15 -0.67 -4.46
N PHE A 139 -3.98 -0.28 -3.48
CA PHE A 139 -4.61 -1.23 -2.57
C PHE A 139 -5.58 -2.16 -3.30
N GLY A 140 -6.33 -1.66 -4.29
CA GLY A 140 -7.19 -2.48 -5.14
C GLY A 140 -6.39 -3.53 -5.91
N ALA A 141 -5.26 -3.13 -6.52
CA ALA A 141 -4.35 -4.03 -7.23
C ALA A 141 -3.83 -5.16 -6.31
N LEU A 142 -3.46 -4.84 -5.07
CA LEU A 142 -3.02 -5.86 -4.11
C LEU A 142 -4.13 -6.84 -3.70
N VAL A 143 -5.37 -6.38 -3.63
CA VAL A 143 -6.52 -7.25 -3.35
C VAL A 143 -6.76 -8.21 -4.53
N HIS A 144 -6.69 -7.73 -5.76
CA HIS A 144 -6.79 -8.59 -6.95
C HIS A 144 -5.68 -9.64 -7.02
N ALA A 145 -4.44 -9.27 -6.66
CA ALA A 145 -3.35 -10.23 -6.61
C ALA A 145 -3.52 -11.24 -5.47
N GLY A 146 -3.89 -10.76 -4.27
CA GLY A 146 -4.09 -11.61 -3.10
C GLY A 146 -5.30 -12.54 -3.20
N SER A 147 -6.31 -12.21 -4.03
CA SER A 147 -7.45 -13.09 -4.33
C SER A 147 -7.14 -14.15 -5.39
N GLY A 148 -5.99 -14.04 -6.07
CA GLY A 148 -5.59 -14.94 -7.16
C GLY A 148 -6.25 -14.62 -8.51
N GLU A 149 -6.93 -13.47 -8.65
CA GLU A 149 -7.50 -13.04 -9.93
C GLU A 149 -6.41 -12.66 -10.95
N PHE A 150 -5.32 -12.09 -10.48
CA PHE A 150 -4.13 -11.74 -11.26
C PHE A 150 -2.86 -12.09 -10.48
N THR A 151 -1.74 -12.26 -11.17
CA THR A 151 -0.42 -12.34 -10.53
C THR A 151 0.07 -10.95 -10.07
N TYR A 152 1.02 -10.91 -9.13
CA TYR A 152 1.64 -9.65 -8.68
C TYR A 152 2.32 -8.86 -9.81
N HIS A 153 2.86 -9.56 -10.81
CA HIS A 153 3.43 -8.93 -12.01
C HIS A 153 2.33 -8.30 -12.89
N GLU A 154 1.25 -9.03 -13.12
CA GLU A 154 0.12 -8.55 -13.93
C GLU A 154 -0.60 -7.36 -13.30
N VAL A 155 -0.75 -7.33 -11.97
CA VAL A 155 -1.32 -6.14 -11.30
C VAL A 155 -0.35 -4.98 -11.30
N ALA A 156 0.97 -5.20 -11.26
CA ALA A 156 1.96 -4.14 -11.35
C ALA A 156 1.92 -3.45 -12.73
N ASP A 157 1.75 -4.23 -13.80
CA ASP A 157 1.61 -3.71 -15.16
C ASP A 157 0.30 -2.92 -15.33
N ARG A 158 -0.83 -3.49 -14.87
CA ARG A 158 -2.12 -2.79 -14.90
C ARG A 158 -2.13 -1.52 -14.06
N LEU A 159 -1.48 -1.55 -12.90
CA LEU A 159 -1.37 -0.39 -12.02
C LEU A 159 -0.56 0.73 -12.67
N ALA A 160 0.46 0.40 -13.48
CA ALA A 160 1.19 1.39 -14.25
C ALA A 160 0.25 2.12 -15.24
N ASP A 161 -0.57 1.38 -15.99
CA ASP A 161 -1.54 1.95 -16.93
C ASP A 161 -2.56 2.85 -16.22
N VAL A 162 -3.13 2.38 -15.10
CA VAL A 162 -4.08 3.15 -14.29
C VAL A 162 -3.44 4.41 -13.72
N ALA A 163 -2.18 4.34 -13.26
CA ALA A 163 -1.46 5.50 -12.76
C ALA A 163 -1.28 6.55 -13.86
N VAL A 164 -0.94 6.14 -15.09
CA VAL A 164 -0.85 7.07 -16.22
C VAL A 164 -2.19 7.76 -16.49
N LEU A 165 -3.30 7.03 -16.48
CA LEU A 165 -4.64 7.61 -16.67
C LEU A 165 -4.99 8.63 -15.57
N ILE A 166 -4.71 8.29 -14.30
CA ILE A 166 -4.93 9.20 -13.17
C ILE A 166 -4.10 10.47 -13.30
N LEU A 167 -2.82 10.35 -13.68
CA LEU A 167 -1.92 11.50 -13.84
C LEU A 167 -2.32 12.39 -15.01
N VAL A 168 -2.79 11.81 -16.13
CA VAL A 168 -3.33 12.57 -17.26
C VAL A 168 -4.57 13.36 -16.83
N GLY A 169 -5.53 12.70 -16.16
CA GLY A 169 -6.74 13.36 -15.66
C GLY A 169 -6.44 14.47 -14.66
N ALA A 170 -5.46 14.26 -13.76
CA ALA A 170 -5.01 15.28 -12.81
C ALA A 170 -4.41 16.51 -13.49
N GLY A 171 -3.64 16.31 -14.57
CA GLY A 171 -3.08 17.40 -15.37
C GLY A 171 -4.13 18.20 -16.15
N GLN A 172 -5.27 17.59 -16.48
CA GLN A 172 -6.40 18.27 -17.12
C GLN A 172 -7.28 19.05 -16.13
N ALA A 173 -7.22 18.72 -14.84
CA ALA A 173 -8.03 19.33 -13.78
C ALA A 173 -7.44 20.64 -13.20
N ALA A 174 -6.27 21.10 -13.66
CA ALA A 174 -5.63 22.34 -13.18
C ALA A 174 -5.12 23.20 -14.36
N PRO A 175 -5.44 24.51 -14.48
CA PRO A 175 -6.48 25.32 -13.85
C PRO A 175 -7.64 25.67 -14.81
N GLY A 176 -8.84 25.67 -14.22
CA GLY A 176 -10.06 26.28 -14.71
C GLY A 176 -10.96 26.52 -13.50
N ASP A 177 -10.57 27.47 -12.65
CA ASP A 177 -11.51 28.15 -11.75
C ASP A 177 -12.50 28.89 -12.67
N ASP A 178 -13.49 28.16 -13.17
CA ASP A 178 -14.65 28.71 -13.87
C ASP A 178 -15.91 28.24 -13.12
N LEU A 179 -15.93 28.59 -11.83
CA LEU A 179 -17.17 28.93 -11.16
C LEU A 179 -17.30 30.45 -11.28
N ALA A 180 -17.66 30.91 -12.47
CA ALA A 180 -18.26 32.23 -12.62
C ALA A 180 -19.45 32.32 -11.65
N GLU A 181 -19.33 33.17 -10.64
CA GLU A 181 -20.47 33.62 -9.84
C GLU A 181 -21.58 34.06 -10.79
N PRO A 182 -22.84 33.63 -10.61
CA PRO A 182 -23.93 34.26 -11.31
C PRO A 182 -23.99 35.72 -10.85
N ALA A 183 -23.75 36.64 -11.78
CA ALA A 183 -23.89 38.07 -11.57
C ALA A 183 -25.24 38.35 -10.90
N ALA A 184 -25.19 38.98 -9.73
CA ALA A 184 -26.36 39.58 -9.12
C ALA A 184 -26.94 40.60 -10.11
N GLU A 185 -28.10 40.31 -10.67
CA GLU A 185 -28.93 41.30 -11.36
C GLU A 185 -29.38 42.32 -10.31
N ALA A 186 -28.62 43.41 -10.20
CA ALA A 186 -29.09 44.65 -9.62
C ALA A 186 -30.13 45.25 -10.58
N GLY A 187 -31.41 44.93 -10.33
CA GLY A 187 -32.53 45.69 -10.87
C GLY A 187 -32.76 46.92 -9.99
N GLU A 188 -32.22 48.06 -10.40
CA GLU A 188 -32.63 49.38 -9.94
C GLU A 188 -33.24 50.14 -11.14
N ASP A 189 -34.48 50.55 -10.92
CA ASP A 189 -35.25 51.64 -11.52
C ASP A 189 -35.75 51.60 -12.98
N ALA A 190 -37.08 51.48 -13.08
CA ALA A 190 -37.94 52.42 -13.80
C ALA A 190 -39.32 52.54 -13.14
#